data_AF-A0A8X6W7Y8-F1
#
_entry.id   AF-A0A8X6W7Y8-F1
#
_cell.length_a   1.000
_cell.length_b   1.000
_cell.length_c   1.000
_cell.angle_alpha   90.00
_cell.angle_beta   90.00
_cell.angle_gamma   90.00
#
_symmetry.space_group_name_H-M   'P 1'
#
loop_
_entity.id
_entity.type
_entity.pdbx_description
1 polymer ?
#
loop_
_entity_poly.entity_id
_entity_poly.type
_entity_poly.pdbx_seq_one_letter_code
_entity_poly.pdbx_strand_id
1 'polypeptide(L)'
;MSTMSQQSHLTDSEAWRVVGRLEGGQIQAEVAQAIGVSQSVISRIWNRFMETRSAGRKPGQGRRRATTPNEDRYLVLTPRRHRNMNATLLQQLFARLLAPRFRLRPSETGSMV
;
A
#
# COMPACT_ATOMS: atom_id res chain seq x y z
N MET A 1 -15.64 -21.42 -18.43
CA MET A 1 -15.64 -21.67 -16.98
C MET A 1 -15.15 -20.39 -16.28
N SER A 2 -16.07 -19.54 -15.82
CA SER A 2 -15.73 -18.23 -15.27
C SER A 2 -15.50 -18.32 -13.77
N THR A 3 -14.26 -18.11 -13.31
CA THR A 3 -13.92 -18.02 -11.89
C THR A 3 -14.35 -16.65 -11.36
N MET A 4 -15.58 -16.54 -10.86
CA MET A 4 -16.03 -15.38 -10.10
C MET A 4 -15.16 -15.28 -8.83
N SER A 5 -14.18 -14.38 -8.82
CA SER A 5 -13.43 -14.05 -7.61
C SER A 5 -14.34 -13.22 -6.70
N GLN A 6 -15.15 -13.88 -5.88
CA GLN A 6 -15.78 -13.24 -4.73
C GLN A 6 -14.66 -12.86 -3.76
N GLN A 7 -14.27 -11.58 -3.78
CA GLN A 7 -13.39 -11.01 -2.77
C GLN A 7 -14.24 -10.73 -1.54
N SER A 8 -14.60 -11.78 -0.81
CA SER A 8 -15.12 -11.65 0.55
C SER A 8 -14.02 -11.00 1.39
N HIS A 9 -14.27 -9.80 1.89
CA HIS A 9 -13.33 -9.08 2.75
C HIS A 9 -13.29 -9.76 4.13
N LEU A 10 -12.42 -10.78 4.26
CA LEU A 10 -12.16 -11.40 5.56
C LEU A 10 -11.52 -10.35 6.48
N THR A 11 -12.06 -10.21 7.68
CA THR A 11 -11.58 -9.25 8.68
C THR A 11 -10.22 -9.69 9.23
N ASP A 12 -9.42 -8.75 9.75
CA ASP A 12 -8.12 -9.08 10.34
C ASP A 12 -8.26 -10.06 11.53
N SER A 13 -9.37 -9.99 12.26
CA SER A 13 -9.68 -10.90 13.38
C SER A 13 -9.85 -12.35 12.93
N GLU A 14 -10.53 -12.56 11.80
CA GLU A 14 -10.71 -13.88 11.19
C GLU A 14 -9.40 -14.42 10.61
N ALA A 15 -8.56 -13.55 10.04
CA ALA A 15 -7.23 -13.92 9.58
C ALA A 15 -6.33 -14.41 10.73
N TRP A 16 -6.35 -13.74 11.89
CA TRP A 16 -5.65 -14.22 13.09
C TRP A 16 -6.20 -15.54 13.61
N ARG A 17 -7.51 -15.74 13.55
CA ARG A 17 -8.15 -17.01 13.91
C ARG A 17 -7.74 -18.17 12.99
N VAL A 18 -7.58 -17.90 11.68
CA VAL A 18 -7.02 -18.88 10.72
C VAL A 18 -5.60 -19.25 11.11
N VAL A 19 -4.74 -18.25 11.34
CA VAL A 19 -3.33 -18.46 11.67
C VAL A 19 -3.18 -19.30 12.95
N GLY A 20 -3.87 -18.94 14.03
CA GLY A 20 -3.78 -19.70 15.28
C GLY A 20 -4.23 -21.16 15.16
N ARG A 21 -5.21 -21.45 14.31
CA ARG A 21 -5.66 -22.83 14.03
C ARG A 21 -4.64 -23.64 13.22
N LEU A 22 -4.00 -22.99 12.25
CA LEU A 22 -2.97 -23.63 11.43
C LEU A 22 -1.68 -23.86 12.22
N GLU A 23 -1.30 -22.94 13.12
CA GLU A 23 -0.18 -23.15 14.06
C GLU A 23 -0.47 -24.28 15.05
N GLY A 24 -1.74 -24.46 15.46
CA GLY A 24 -2.20 -25.59 16.25
C GLY A 24 -2.25 -26.94 15.51
N GLY A 25 -1.80 -27.00 14.25
CA GLY A 25 -1.70 -28.24 13.47
C GLY A 25 -2.99 -28.68 12.77
N GLN A 26 -4.03 -27.84 12.73
CA GLN A 26 -5.25 -28.18 11.99
C GLN A 26 -5.02 -28.15 10.47
N ILE A 27 -5.70 -29.04 9.75
CA ILE A 27 -5.62 -29.08 8.29
C ILE A 27 -6.41 -27.94 7.65
N GLN A 28 -5.88 -27.38 6.56
CA GLN A 28 -6.47 -26.22 5.88
C GLN A 28 -7.92 -26.43 5.45
N ALA A 29 -8.30 -27.66 5.10
CA ALA A 29 -9.67 -28.00 4.71
C ALA A 29 -10.66 -27.86 5.87
N GLU A 30 -10.29 -28.29 7.08
CA GLU A 30 -11.13 -28.12 8.28
C GLU A 30 -11.26 -26.65 8.66
N VAL A 31 -10.15 -25.89 8.59
CA VAL A 31 -10.16 -24.45 8.87
C VAL A 31 -11.02 -23.70 7.86
N ALA A 32 -10.97 -24.08 6.58
CA ALA A 32 -11.80 -23.53 5.52
C ALA A 32 -13.30 -23.76 5.78
N GLN A 33 -13.68 -24.99 6.15
CA GLN A 33 -15.07 -25.33 6.49
C GLN A 33 -15.55 -24.58 7.73
N ALA A 34 -14.72 -24.48 8.76
CA ALA A 34 -15.07 -23.80 10.01
C ALA A 34 -15.30 -22.28 9.85
N ILE A 35 -14.75 -21.67 8.79
CA ILE A 35 -14.86 -20.24 8.50
C ILE A 35 -15.80 -19.96 7.31
N GLY A 36 -16.19 -21.00 6.56
CA GLY A 36 -17.06 -20.86 5.39
C GLY A 36 -16.39 -20.23 4.19
N VAL A 37 -15.06 -20.38 4.05
CA VAL A 37 -14.27 -19.83 2.93
C VAL A 37 -13.62 -20.95 2.12
N SER A 38 -13.17 -20.63 0.91
CA SER A 38 -12.42 -21.60 0.11
C SER A 38 -11.04 -21.89 0.70
N GLN A 39 -10.54 -23.11 0.54
CA GLN A 39 -9.17 -23.49 0.93
C GLN A 39 -8.11 -22.56 0.33
N SER A 40 -8.34 -22.02 -0.88
CA SER A 40 -7.45 -21.04 -1.52
C SER A 40 -7.30 -19.73 -0.75
N VAL A 41 -8.32 -19.30 0.00
CA VAL A 41 -8.23 -18.14 0.89
C VAL A 41 -7.33 -18.47 2.09
N ILE A 42 -7.50 -19.64 2.69
CA ILE A 42 -6.67 -20.13 3.79
C ILE A 42 -5.19 -20.22 3.39
N SER A 43 -4.90 -20.81 2.23
CA SER A 43 -3.53 -20.91 1.70
C SER A 43 -2.90 -19.52 1.48
N ARG A 44 -3.64 -18.55 0.94
CA ARG A 44 -3.14 -17.17 0.76
C ARG A 44 -2.85 -16.47 2.10
N ILE A 45 -3.68 -16.69 3.12
CA ILE A 45 -3.46 -16.13 4.46
C ILE A 45 -2.20 -16.74 5.08
N TRP A 46 -2.06 -18.06 5.01
CA TRP A 46 -0.90 -18.77 5.54
C TRP A 46 0.41 -18.34 4.88
N ASN A 47 0.44 -18.25 3.55
CA ASN A 47 1.62 -17.79 2.81
C ASN A 47 2.00 -16.35 3.20
N ARG A 48 1.02 -15.45 3.34
CA ARG A 48 1.24 -14.07 3.79
C ARG A 48 1.81 -14.01 5.20
N PHE A 49 1.27 -14.83 6.10
CA PHE A 49 1.76 -14.93 7.47
C PHE A 49 3.20 -15.44 7.52
N MET A 50 3.55 -16.42 6.70
CA MET A 50 4.94 -16.91 6.61
C MET A 50 5.90 -15.87 6.06
N GLU A 51 5.48 -15.06 5.09
CA GLU A 51 6.31 -13.99 4.52
C GLU A 51 6.54 -12.81 5.47
N THR A 52 5.54 -12.44 6.28
CA THR A 52 5.59 -11.17 7.04
C THR A 52 5.33 -11.28 8.53
N ARG A 53 5.12 -12.49 9.05
CA ARG A 53 4.76 -12.76 10.44
C ARG A 53 3.56 -11.93 10.92
N SER A 54 2.72 -11.51 9.98
CA SER A 54 1.55 -10.69 10.22
C SER A 54 0.37 -11.31 9.47
N ALA A 55 -0.70 -11.58 10.21
CA ALA A 55 -1.96 -12.06 9.61
C ALA A 55 -2.81 -10.91 9.07
N GLY A 56 -2.50 -9.67 9.50
CA GLY A 56 -3.25 -8.49 9.11
C GLY A 56 -3.01 -8.08 7.67
N ARG A 57 -3.93 -7.28 7.14
CA ARG A 57 -3.75 -6.67 5.82
C ARG A 57 -2.53 -5.75 5.84
N LYS A 58 -1.53 -6.04 4.99
CA LYS A 58 -0.45 -5.08 4.70
C LYS A 58 -1.10 -3.76 4.26
N PRO A 59 -0.69 -2.60 4.83
CA PRO A 59 -1.08 -1.32 4.25
C PRO A 59 -0.70 -1.37 2.77
N GLY A 60 -1.68 -1.11 1.90
CA GLY A 60 -1.43 -1.13 0.47
C GLY A 60 -0.30 -0.16 0.17
N GLN A 61 0.78 -0.65 -0.42
CA GLN A 61 1.73 0.26 -1.07
C GLN A 61 1.00 0.82 -2.28
N GLY A 62 0.36 1.97 -2.08
CA GLY A 62 -0.22 2.74 -3.15
C GLY A 62 0.85 3.19 -4.14
N ARG A 63 0.41 3.82 -5.24
CA ARG A 63 1.33 4.46 -6.18
C ARG A 63 2.22 5.43 -5.42
N ARG A 64 3.54 5.25 -5.55
CA ARG A 64 4.52 6.21 -5.03
C ARG A 64 4.21 7.60 -5.57
N ARG A 65 4.23 8.60 -4.69
CA ARG A 65 4.01 9.99 -5.09
C ARG A 65 5.08 10.40 -6.11
N ALA A 66 4.64 11.01 -7.20
CA ALA A 66 5.54 11.52 -8.24
C ALA A 66 6.26 12.80 -7.81
N THR A 67 5.72 13.49 -6.81
CA THR A 67 6.17 14.77 -6.29
C THR A 67 6.49 14.68 -4.80
N THR A 68 7.47 15.45 -4.35
CA THR A 68 7.82 15.64 -2.95
C THR A 68 6.93 16.72 -2.30
N PRO A 69 6.83 16.77 -0.96
CA PRO A 69 6.05 17.82 -0.28
C PRO A 69 6.49 19.26 -0.59
N ASN A 70 7.76 19.47 -0.95
CA ASN A 70 8.27 20.78 -1.34
C ASN A 70 7.85 21.16 -2.77
N GLU A 71 7.88 20.18 -3.67
CA GLU A 71 7.39 20.32 -5.04
C GLU A 71 5.88 20.59 -5.06
N ASP A 72 5.10 19.87 -4.26
CA ASP A 72 3.66 20.10 -4.09
C ASP A 72 3.38 21.54 -3.61
N ARG A 73 4.16 22.03 -2.63
CA ARG A 73 4.04 23.43 -2.16
C ARG A 73 4.31 24.43 -3.28
N TYR A 74 5.32 24.20 -4.11
CA TYR A 74 5.59 25.04 -5.28
C TYR A 74 4.43 25.02 -6.29
N LEU A 75 3.91 23.82 -6.59
CA LEU A 75 2.79 23.65 -7.52
C LEU A 75 1.51 24.33 -7.03
N VAL A 76 1.30 24.44 -5.71
CA VAL A 76 0.14 25.15 -5.12
C VAL A 76 0.36 26.67 -5.05
N LEU A 77 1.56 27.14 -4.72
CA LEU A 77 1.82 28.57 -4.50
C LEU A 77 2.04 29.36 -5.79
N THR A 78 2.64 28.74 -6.80
CA THR A 78 2.99 29.42 -8.06
C THR A 78 1.76 29.92 -8.84
N PRO A 79 0.68 29.12 -9.02
CA PRO A 79 -0.56 29.61 -9.63
C PRO A 79 -1.25 30.69 -8.80
N ARG A 80 -1.13 30.65 -7.47
CA ARG A 80 -1.73 31.65 -6.58
C ARG A 80 -1.07 33.02 -6.72
N ARG A 81 0.25 33.04 -6.92
CA ARG A 81 1.04 34.27 -7.16
C ARG A 81 0.91 34.77 -8.60
N HIS A 82 0.82 33.85 -9.56
CA HIS A 82 0.68 34.17 -10.97
C HIS A 82 -0.65 33.63 -11.49
N ARG A 83 -1.75 34.34 -11.17
CA ARG A 83 -3.12 33.90 -11.50
C ARG A 83 -3.37 33.65 -12.99
N ASN A 84 -2.59 34.27 -13.86
CA ASN A 84 -2.71 34.14 -15.33
C ASN A 84 -1.78 33.06 -15.92
N MET A 85 -1.09 32.29 -15.07
CA MET A 85 -0.15 31.26 -15.52
C MET A 85 -0.87 29.98 -15.93
N ASN A 86 -0.60 29.49 -17.14
CA ASN A 86 -1.14 28.24 -17.66
C ASN A 86 -0.48 27.02 -16.98
N ALA A 87 -1.24 25.96 -16.75
CA ALA A 87 -0.78 24.69 -16.18
C ALA A 87 0.38 24.06 -17.00
N THR A 88 0.33 24.15 -18.33
CA THR A 88 1.42 23.67 -19.20
C THR A 88 2.71 24.45 -18.98
N LEU A 89 2.62 25.77 -18.87
CA LEU A 89 3.78 26.63 -18.61
C LEU A 89 4.36 26.34 -17.22
N LEU A 90 3.50 26.14 -16.22
CA LEU A 90 3.91 25.74 -14.88
C LEU A 90 4.58 24.36 -14.86
N GLN A 91 4.06 23.38 -15.61
CA GLN A 91 4.70 22.07 -15.75
C GLN A 91 6.07 22.17 -16.41
N GLN A 92 6.21 23.01 -17.45
CA GLN A 92 7.49 23.27 -18.11
C GLN A 92 8.50 23.93 -17.17
N LEU A 93 8.07 24.93 -16.40
CA LEU A 93 8.92 25.58 -15.39
C LEU A 93 9.32 24.62 -14.28
N PHE A 94 8.38 23.79 -13.81
CA PHE A 94 8.63 22.75 -12.82
C PHE A 94 9.66 21.72 -13.32
N ALA A 95 9.48 21.21 -14.53
CA ALA A 95 10.41 20.27 -15.16
C ALA A 95 11.81 20.88 -15.39
N ARG A 96 11.86 22.17 -15.76
CA ARG A 96 13.12 22.86 -16.07
C ARG A 96 13.90 23.31 -14.85
N LEU A 97 13.22 23.76 -13.79
CA LEU A 97 13.86 24.40 -12.63
C LEU A 97 13.97 23.50 -11.40
N LEU A 98 13.06 22.52 -11.25
CA LEU A 98 12.88 21.80 -9.98
C LEU A 98 13.14 20.30 -10.10
N ALA A 99 12.85 19.68 -11.24
CA ALA A 99 13.01 18.23 -11.44
C ALA A 99 14.42 17.65 -11.18
N PRO A 100 15.54 18.38 -11.39
CA PRO A 100 16.87 17.92 -10.99
C PRO A 100 17.31 18.42 -9.60
N ARG A 101 16.74 19.52 -9.08
CA ARG A 101 17.18 20.16 -7.81
C ARG A 101 16.74 19.40 -6.56
N PHE A 102 15.60 18.72 -6.60
CA PHE A 102 15.03 18.02 -5.43
C PHE A 102 15.08 16.49 -5.53
N ARG A 103 15.68 15.96 -6.61
CA ARG A 103 15.81 14.51 -6.83
C ARG A 103 16.93 13.87 -5.99
N LEU A 104 17.74 14.66 -5.28
CA LEU A 104 18.76 14.17 -4.36
C LEU A 104 18.15 13.91 -2.96
N ARG A 105 17.86 12.64 -2.72
CA ARG A 105 17.78 11.86 -1.45
C ARG A 105 17.30 12.55 -0.15
N PRO A 106 16.28 11.98 0.53
CA PRO A 106 16.15 12.08 1.98
C PRO A 106 16.26 10.70 2.66
N SER A 107 17.39 10.45 3.31
CA SER A 107 17.59 9.48 4.40
C SER A 107 19.01 9.79 4.90
N GLU A 108 19.27 10.35 6.07
CA GLU A 108 18.89 9.90 7.41
C GLU A 108 19.08 11.07 8.37
N THR A 109 18.06 11.42 9.16
CA THR A 109 18.20 12.15 10.43
C THR A 109 16.96 11.81 11.24
N GLY A 110 17.05 10.70 11.95
CA GLY A 110 15.95 10.10 12.69
C GLY A 110 16.42 8.85 13.43
N SER A 111 17.53 8.97 14.17
CA SER A 111 17.88 8.07 15.26
C SER A 111 18.53 8.89 16.36
N MET A 112 17.67 9.45 17.21
CA MET A 112 17.97 9.77 18.60
C MET A 112 16.80 9.19 19.38
N VAL A 113 16.89 7.90 19.74
CA VAL A 113 16.67 7.29 21.07
C VAL A 113 16.88 5.79 20.98
#